data_AF-A0A800MA12-F1
#
_entry.id   AF-A0A800MA12-F1
#
_cell.length_a   1.000
_cell.length_b   1.000
_cell.length_c   1.000
_cell.angle_alpha   90.00
_cell.angle_beta   90.00
_cell.angle_gamma   90.00
#
_symmetry.space_group_name_H-M   'P 1'
#
loop_
_entity.id
_entity.type
_entity.pdbx_description
1 polymer ?
#
loop_
_entity_poly.entity_id
_entity_poly.type
_entity_poly.pdbx_seq_one_letter_code
_entity_poly.pdbx_strand_id
1 'polypeptide(L)'
;MDDPLLQALSESNDDLIAALKTVARAEVCVVVTRGALVGLNLDGSKITDAGLEKLGGQEQLRWLGLAGTGVSPEGVAALRERLPGCNVLH
;
A
#
# COMPACT_ATOMS: atom_id res chain seq x y z
N MET A 1 2.17 16.36 6.70
CA MET A 1 2.99 15.70 5.67
C MET A 1 2.03 15.27 4.58
N ASP A 2 2.25 15.70 3.35
CA ASP A 2 1.40 15.31 2.22
C ASP A 2 1.67 13.83 1.90
N ASP A 3 0.65 12.99 2.08
CA ASP A 3 0.73 11.55 1.77
C ASP A 3 0.70 11.36 0.24
N PRO A 4 1.77 10.84 -0.36
CA PRO A 4 1.86 10.69 -1.81
C PRO A 4 0.81 9.73 -2.37
N LEU A 5 0.32 8.77 -1.58
CA LEU A 5 -0.73 7.84 -2.02
C LEU A 5 -2.09 8.51 -2.11
N LEU A 6 -2.41 9.38 -1.14
CA LEU A 6 -3.65 10.16 -1.19
C LEU A 6 -3.63 11.15 -2.35
N GLN A 7 -2.48 11.78 -2.62
CA GLN A 7 -2.32 12.65 -3.78
C GLN A 7 -2.50 11.87 -5.09
N ALA A 8 -1.82 10.72 -5.24
CA ALA A 8 -1.91 9.92 -6.45
C ALA A 8 -3.32 9.35 -6.69
N LEU A 9 -4.07 9.03 -5.64
CA LEU A 9 -5.49 8.64 -5.73
C LEU A 9 -6.36 9.77 -6.27
N SER A 10 -6.15 11.00 -5.79
CA SER A 10 -6.86 12.19 -6.29
C SER A 10 -6.53 12.47 -7.76
N GLU A 11 -5.31 12.20 -8.20
CA GLU A 11 -4.89 12.38 -9.59
C GLU A 11 -5.38 11.26 -10.51
N SER A 12 -5.66 10.08 -9.97
CA SER A 12 -6.01 8.86 -10.72
C SER A 12 -7.50 8.52 -10.71
N ASN A 13 -8.40 9.44 -10.34
CA ASN A 13 -9.84 9.19 -10.19
C ASN A 13 -10.16 7.99 -9.26
N ASP A 14 -9.50 7.91 -8.11
CA ASP A 14 -9.62 6.82 -7.14
C ASP A 14 -9.18 5.43 -7.66
N ASP A 15 -8.49 5.36 -8.80
CA ASP A 15 -7.83 4.13 -9.24
C ASP A 15 -6.60 3.86 -8.37
N LEU A 16 -6.78 2.99 -7.39
CA LEU A 16 -5.72 2.56 -6.48
C LEU A 16 -4.54 1.90 -7.20
N ILE A 17 -4.78 1.15 -8.27
CA ILE A 17 -3.70 0.48 -9.01
C ILE A 17 -2.85 1.52 -9.73
N ALA A 18 -3.47 2.50 -10.36
CA ALA A 18 -2.77 3.61 -11.00
C ALA A 18 -2.00 4.44 -9.96
N ALA A 19 -2.64 4.77 -8.83
CA ALA A 19 -2.01 5.52 -7.75
C ALA A 19 -0.78 4.79 -7.16
N LEU A 20 -0.90 3.49 -6.92
CA LEU A 20 0.21 2.67 -6.42
C LEU A 20 1.37 2.57 -7.40
N LYS A 21 1.09 2.51 -8.71
CA LYS A 21 2.13 2.56 -9.74
C LYS A 21 2.90 3.87 -9.74
N THR A 22 2.26 4.98 -9.36
CA THR A 22 2.88 6.30 -9.26
C THR A 22 3.74 6.43 -8.01
N VAL A 23 3.30 5.86 -6.89
CA VAL A 23 3.97 6.00 -5.58
C VAL A 23 5.06 4.95 -5.35
N ALA A 24 4.89 3.74 -5.87
CA ALA A 24 5.92 2.72 -5.82
C ALA A 24 7.07 3.12 -6.76
N ARG A 25 8.18 3.58 -6.18
CA ARG A 25 9.36 4.04 -6.93
C ARG A 25 10.16 2.89 -7.56
N ALA A 26 9.82 1.64 -7.24
CA ALA A 26 10.49 0.45 -7.73
C ALA A 26 9.69 -0.22 -8.83
N GLU A 27 10.37 -0.70 -9.87
CA GLU A 27 9.85 -1.56 -10.94
C GLU A 27 9.32 -2.94 -10.45
N VAL A 28 9.01 -3.09 -9.16
CA VAL A 28 8.77 -4.37 -8.50
C VAL A 28 7.29 -4.53 -8.10
N CYS A 29 6.63 -5.35 -8.91
CA CYS A 29 5.53 -6.26 -8.60
C CYS A 29 4.27 -5.67 -7.96
N VAL A 30 3.59 -4.77 -8.67
CA VAL A 30 2.13 -4.80 -8.71
C VAL A 30 1.72 -6.05 -9.50
N VAL A 31 1.82 -7.24 -8.88
CA VAL A 31 1.36 -8.49 -9.52
C VAL A 31 -0.16 -8.48 -9.47
N VAL A 32 -0.76 -7.95 -10.52
CA VAL A 32 -2.20 -7.95 -10.74
C VAL A 32 -2.53 -9.18 -11.57
N THR A 33 -2.68 -10.33 -10.92
CA THR A 33 -3.22 -11.51 -11.60
C THR A 33 -4.75 -11.34 -11.62
N ARG A 34 -5.32 -11.04 -12.79
CA ARG A 34 -6.78 -10.82 -13.00
C ARG A 34 -7.42 -9.73 -12.11
N GLY A 35 -6.71 -8.64 -11.81
CA GLY A 35 -7.26 -7.52 -11.02
C GLY A 35 -6.97 -7.59 -9.52
N ALA A 36 -6.27 -8.62 -9.03
CA ALA A 36 -5.94 -8.78 -7.63
C ALA A 36 -4.49 -8.42 -7.31
N LEU A 37 -4.26 -7.48 -6.38
CA LEU A 37 -2.94 -7.16 -5.82
C LEU A 37 -2.49 -8.31 -4.91
N VAL A 38 -1.38 -8.98 -5.26
CA VAL A 38 -0.82 -10.10 -4.47
C VAL A 38 0.41 -9.68 -3.65
N GLY A 39 1.23 -8.79 -4.20
CA GLY A 39 2.41 -8.24 -3.53
C GLY A 39 2.50 -6.75 -3.78
N LEU A 40 3.04 -6.00 -2.82
CA LEU A 40 3.26 -4.57 -2.94
C LEU A 40 4.50 -4.17 -2.14
N ASN A 41 5.44 -3.47 -2.78
CA ASN A 41 6.57 -2.88 -2.07
C ASN A 41 6.42 -1.36 -2.00
N LEU A 42 6.37 -0.81 -0.79
CA LEU A 42 6.35 0.63 -0.51
C LEU A 42 7.54 1.07 0.33
N ASP A 43 8.60 0.25 0.41
CA ASP A 43 9.81 0.58 1.15
C ASP A 43 10.37 1.96 0.72
N GLY A 44 10.67 2.80 1.70
CA GLY A 44 11.17 4.17 1.49
C GLY A 44 10.14 5.16 0.95
N SER A 45 8.89 4.75 0.74
CA SER A 45 7.81 5.66 0.36
C SER A 45 7.32 6.48 1.56
N LYS A 46 7.02 7.76 1.32
CA LYS A 46 6.54 8.69 2.38
C LYS A 46 5.05 8.54 2.71
N ILE A 47 4.53 7.32 2.61
CA ILE A 47 3.13 7.01 2.93
C ILE A 47 2.91 7.07 4.45
N THR A 48 1.67 7.36 4.83
CA THR A 48 1.22 7.45 6.24
C THR A 48 0.11 6.42 6.51
N ASP A 49 -0.34 6.34 7.76
CA ASP A 49 -1.45 5.48 8.17
C ASP A 49 -2.72 5.72 7.33
N ALA A 50 -2.99 6.98 6.96
CA ALA A 50 -4.15 7.34 6.15
C ALA A 50 -4.07 6.78 4.72
N GLY A 51 -2.89 6.76 4.11
CA GLY A 51 -2.65 6.08 2.84
C GLY A 51 -2.80 4.57 2.98
N LEU A 52 -2.30 4.00 4.07
CA LEU A 52 -2.37 2.57 4.36
C LEU A 52 -3.81 2.06 4.54
N GLU A 53 -4.72 2.87 5.09
CA GLU A 53 -6.14 2.52 5.22
C GLU A 53 -6.80 2.18 3.88
N LYS A 54 -6.34 2.81 2.79
CA LYS A 54 -6.82 2.52 1.42
C LYS A 54 -6.38 1.13 0.95
N LEU A 55 -5.36 0.54 1.58
CA LEU A 55 -4.88 -0.80 1.26
C LEU A 55 -5.64 -1.93 1.95
N GLY A 56 -6.35 -1.65 3.04
CA GLY A 56 -7.06 -2.69 3.79
C GLY A 56 -8.31 -3.27 3.10
N GLY A 57 -8.59 -2.92 1.83
CA GLY A 57 -9.62 -3.56 1.00
C GLY A 57 -9.08 -4.65 0.06
N GLN A 58 -7.75 -4.85 0.00
CA GLN A 58 -7.15 -5.86 -0.89
C GLN A 58 -6.94 -7.19 -0.18
N GLU A 59 -8.02 -7.96 0.00
CA GLU A 59 -8.01 -9.27 0.65
C GLU A 59 -7.06 -10.30 0.00
N GLN A 60 -6.68 -10.07 -1.26
CA GLN A 60 -5.75 -10.92 -2.01
C GLN A 60 -4.28 -10.57 -1.77
N LEU A 61 -4.00 -9.50 -1.02
CA LEU A 61 -2.63 -9.12 -0.69
C LEU A 61 -2.01 -10.19 0.22
N ARG A 62 -0.82 -10.63 -0.14
CA ARG A 62 -0.04 -11.65 0.56
C ARG A 62 1.28 -11.13 1.08
N TRP A 63 1.81 -10.08 0.47
CA TRP A 63 3.09 -9.48 0.86
C TRP A 63 3.06 -7.97 0.75
N LEU A 64 3.50 -7.28 1.80
CA LEU A 64 3.59 -5.83 1.87
C LEU A 64 4.89 -5.40 2.54
N GLY A 65 5.72 -4.63 1.83
CA GLY A 65 6.90 -3.95 2.36
C GLY A 65 6.59 -2.49 2.70
N LEU A 66 6.93 -2.07 3.93
CA LEU A 66 6.74 -0.74 4.50
C LEU A 66 8.01 -0.20 5.17
N ALA A 67 9.18 -0.78 4.90
CA ALA A 67 10.41 -0.42 5.58
C ALA A 67 10.80 1.03 5.25
N GLY A 68 11.06 1.84 6.28
CA GLY A 68 11.42 3.25 6.08
C GLY A 68 10.27 4.12 5.55
N THR A 69 9.01 3.71 5.77
CA THR A 69 7.83 4.53 5.51
C THR A 69 7.47 5.42 6.70
N GLY A 70 6.48 6.30 6.54
CA GLY A 70 5.94 7.13 7.62
C GLY A 70 4.74 6.50 8.35
N VAL A 71 4.53 5.20 8.18
CA VAL A 71 3.46 4.43 8.84
C VAL A 71 3.83 4.22 10.32
N SER A 72 2.84 4.24 11.20
CA SER A 72 3.01 3.95 12.62
C SER A 72 2.86 2.45 12.91
N PRO A 73 3.45 1.93 14.01
CA PRO A 73 3.19 0.57 14.47
C PRO A 73 1.70 0.26 14.66
N GLU A 74 0.91 1.26 15.09
CA GLU A 74 -0.53 1.17 15.24
C GLU A 74 -1.23 1.01 13.88
N GLY A 75 -0.81 1.76 12.86
CA GLY A 75 -1.30 1.63 11.49
C GLY A 75 -1.02 0.23 10.91
N VAL A 76 0.16 -0.32 11.17
CA VAL A 76 0.50 -1.71 10.78
C VAL A 76 -0.39 -2.72 11.51
N ALA A 77 -0.62 -2.54 12.81
CA ALA A 77 -1.49 -3.43 13.58
C ALA A 77 -2.92 -3.44 13.03
N ALA A 78 -3.49 -2.26 12.78
CA ALA A 78 -4.80 -2.11 12.16
C ALA A 78 -4.86 -2.76 10.76
N LEU A 79 -3.80 -2.65 9.97
CA LEU A 79 -3.75 -3.31 8.66
C LEU A 79 -3.71 -4.84 8.80
N ARG A 80 -2.96 -5.38 9.75
CA ARG A 80 -2.91 -6.84 10.01
C ARG A 80 -4.25 -7.40 10.45
N GLU A 81 -5.05 -6.62 11.19
CA GLU A 81 -6.42 -7.02 11.53
C GLU A 81 -7.33 -7.10 10.30
N ARG A 82 -7.15 -6.16 9.36
CA ARG A 82 -7.94 -6.12 8.11
C ARG A 82 -7.46 -7.13 7.07
N LEU A 83 -6.17 -7.43 7.04
CA LEU A 83 -5.52 -8.35 6.09
C LEU A 83 -4.74 -9.45 6.85
N PRO A 84 -5.42 -10.35 7.58
CA PRO A 84 -4.77 -11.37 8.40
C PRO A 84 -3.95 -12.38 7.59
N GLY A 85 -4.21 -12.50 6.29
CA GLY A 85 -3.46 -13.35 5.36
C GLY A 85 -2.27 -12.65 4.67
N CYS A 86 -2.00 -11.38 4.98
CA CYS A 86 -0.92 -10.61 4.38
C CYS A 86 0.30 -10.57 5.30
N ASN A 87 1.46 -10.93 4.76
CA ASN A 87 2.73 -10.76 5.46
C ASN A 87 3.19 -9.31 5.33
N VAL A 88 3.15 -8.56 6.43
CA VAL A 88 3.53 -7.14 6.50
C VAL A 88 4.91 -7.00 7.14
N LEU A 89 5.87 -6.48 6.38
CA LEU A 89 7.22 -6.13 6.79
C LEU A 89 7.30 -4.61 6.98
N HIS A 90 7.53 -4.14 8.20
CA HIS A 90 7.60 -2.72 8.57
C HIS A 90 8.85 -2.46 9.41
#